data_AF-A0A4S2DA59-F1
#
_entry.id   AF-A0A4S2DA59-F1
#
_cell.length_a   1.000
_cell.length_b   1.000
_cell.length_c   1.000
_cell.angle_alpha   90.00
_cell.angle_beta   90.00
_cell.angle_gamma   90.00
#
_symmetry.space_group_name_H-M   'P 1'
#
loop_
_entity.id
_entity.type
_entity.pdbx_description
1 polymer ?
#
loop_
_entity_poly.entity_id
_entity_poly.type
_entity_poly.pdbx_seq_one_letter_code
_entity_poly.pdbx_strand_id
1 'polypeptide(L)'
;MLGATPVTAQTMSDSQVLEYVKEGIKQGKEQKQLASELARKGVTKEQAMRVKQLYEQQNNVNASNAAGTDVNESRLREEMNENTSDILEDRPGTEDLARSNQVFGRNIFNTRNLTFEPSVNIATPLNYRLGPGDEVIIDIWGASQNTIRQQISPDGTINIQKIGPVNLNGMTIAEANDYLKRTLNKI
;
A
#
# COMPACT_ATOMS: atom_id res chain seq x y z
N MET A 1 50.40 28.47 -24.15
CA MET A 1 50.27 27.26 -23.31
C MET A 1 50.09 27.70 -21.87
N LEU A 2 48.93 27.43 -21.28
CA LEU A 2 48.68 27.61 -19.84
C LEU A 2 47.93 26.35 -19.38
N GLY A 3 48.64 25.50 -18.63
CA GLY A 3 48.15 24.21 -18.16
C GLY A 3 47.17 24.39 -17.01
N ALA A 4 45.99 23.78 -17.13
CA ALA A 4 45.05 23.62 -16.04
C ALA A 4 45.53 22.44 -15.17
N THR A 5 45.94 22.71 -13.94
CA THR A 5 46.13 21.69 -12.91
C THR A 5 44.77 21.12 -12.50
N PRO A 6 44.55 19.80 -12.51
CA PRO A 6 43.31 19.24 -12.02
C PRO A 6 43.25 19.44 -10.50
N VAL A 7 42.20 20.11 -10.04
CA VAL A 7 41.86 20.23 -8.62
C VAL A 7 41.47 18.82 -8.16
N THR A 8 42.40 18.11 -7.54
CA THR A 8 42.09 16.86 -6.85
C THR A 8 41.21 17.20 -5.67
N ALA A 9 39.89 17.02 -5.81
CA ALA A 9 38.99 17.01 -4.69
C ALA A 9 39.52 15.98 -3.68
N GLN A 10 39.81 16.44 -2.47
CA GLN A 10 40.34 15.59 -1.41
C GLN A 10 39.25 14.60 -1.00
N THR A 11 39.26 13.42 -1.59
CA THR A 11 38.27 12.37 -1.31
C THR A 11 38.45 11.93 0.14
N MET A 12 37.44 12.15 0.98
CA MET A 12 37.45 11.66 2.35
C MET A 12 37.54 10.13 2.37
N SER A 13 38.29 9.57 3.33
CA SER A 13 38.34 8.12 3.54
C SER A 13 37.06 7.62 4.19
N ASP A 14 36.71 6.36 3.98
CA ASP A 14 35.52 5.72 4.55
C ASP A 14 35.49 5.85 6.10
N SER A 15 36.67 5.84 6.76
CA SER A 15 36.80 6.11 8.20
C SER A 15 36.55 7.57 8.61
N GLN A 16 36.98 8.54 7.81
CA GLN A 16 36.72 9.96 8.05
C GLN A 16 35.24 10.29 7.86
N VAL A 17 34.59 9.66 6.89
CA VAL A 17 33.14 9.78 6.67
C VAL A 17 32.38 9.20 7.86
N LEU A 18 32.79 8.03 8.36
CA LEU A 18 32.17 7.40 9.53
C LEU A 18 32.28 8.29 10.78
N GLU A 19 33.45 8.87 11.03
CA GLU A 19 33.66 9.74 12.20
C GLU A 19 32.83 11.03 12.09
N TYR A 20 32.79 11.63 10.89
CA TYR A 20 31.95 12.79 10.62
C TYR A 20 30.47 12.51 10.86
N VAL A 21 30.00 11.33 10.45
CA VAL A 21 28.62 10.90 10.68
C VAL A 21 28.34 10.74 12.17
N LYS A 22 29.24 10.09 12.92
CA LYS A 22 29.11 9.91 14.37
C LYS A 22 29.10 11.25 15.11
N GLU A 23 29.95 12.19 14.73
CA GLU A 23 30.00 13.52 15.32
C GLU A 23 28.73 14.33 15.00
N GLY A 24 28.25 14.28 13.76
CA GLY A 24 27.00 14.93 13.35
C GLY A 24 25.78 14.43 14.14
N ILE A 25 25.69 13.11 14.35
CA ILE A 25 24.60 12.51 15.15
C ILE A 25 24.70 12.95 16.62
N LYS A 26 25.91 13.00 17.21
CA LYS A 26 26.12 13.52 18.57
C LYS A 26 25.74 15.00 18.70
N GLN A 27 25.95 15.78 17.64
CA GLN A 27 25.56 17.19 17.54
C GLN A 27 24.05 17.37 17.24
N GLY A 28 23.28 16.28 17.10
CA GLY A 28 21.84 16.33 16.82
C GLY A 28 21.50 16.73 15.38
N LYS A 29 22.45 16.67 14.45
CA LYS A 29 22.20 16.97 13.04
C LYS A 29 21.37 15.87 12.39
N GLU A 30 20.46 16.27 11.52
CA GLU A 30 19.60 15.36 10.76
C GLU A 30 20.41 14.58 9.71
N GLN A 31 20.11 13.29 9.51
CA GLN A 31 20.83 12.41 8.59
C GLN A 31 20.84 12.94 7.14
N LYS A 32 19.76 13.60 6.71
CA LYS A 32 19.64 14.20 5.38
C LYS A 32 20.58 15.40 5.19
N GLN A 33 20.77 16.20 6.23
CA GLN A 33 21.69 17.36 6.20
C GLN A 33 23.14 16.87 6.13
N LEU A 34 23.45 15.84 6.91
CA LEU A 34 24.76 15.21 6.95
C LEU A 34 25.14 14.56 5.61
N ALA A 35 24.18 13.89 4.96
CA ALA A 35 24.36 13.31 3.63
C ALA A 35 24.67 14.37 2.57
N SER A 36 23.98 15.53 2.63
CA SER A 36 24.23 16.65 1.72
C SER A 36 25.61 17.28 1.94
N GLU A 37 26.05 17.44 3.19
CA GLU A 37 27.39 17.95 3.52
C GLU A 37 28.49 17.00 3.04
N LEU A 38 28.31 15.69 3.22
CA LEU A 38 29.25 14.66 2.77
C LEU A 38 29.34 14.59 1.24
N ALA A 39 28.21 14.70 0.53
CA ALA A 39 28.20 14.78 -0.92
C ALA A 39 28.95 16.03 -1.42
N ARG A 40 28.77 17.18 -0.77
CA ARG A 40 29.52 18.42 -1.08
C ARG A 40 31.01 18.30 -0.77
N LYS A 41 31.39 17.46 0.19
CA LYS A 41 32.78 17.13 0.53
C LYS A 41 33.39 16.06 -0.40
N GLY A 42 32.65 15.59 -1.41
CA GLY A 42 33.16 14.68 -2.43
C GLY A 42 33.06 13.19 -2.08
N VAL A 43 32.20 12.83 -1.11
CA VAL A 43 31.91 11.42 -0.80
C VAL A 43 31.02 10.82 -1.88
N THR A 44 31.43 9.69 -2.43
CA THR A 44 30.66 8.96 -3.45
C THR A 44 29.48 8.19 -2.84
N LYS A 45 28.45 7.91 -3.63
CA LYS A 45 27.26 7.14 -3.20
C LYS A 45 27.67 5.76 -2.70
N GLU A 46 28.62 5.13 -3.38
CA GLU A 46 29.18 3.83 -3.04
C GLU A 46 29.93 3.86 -1.71
N GLN A 47 30.72 4.91 -1.45
CA GLN A 47 31.39 5.11 -0.16
C GLN A 47 30.38 5.32 0.97
N ALA A 48 29.36 6.14 0.74
CA ALA A 48 28.30 6.38 1.72
C ALA A 48 27.55 5.07 2.09
N MET A 49 27.25 4.22 1.11
CA MET A 49 26.60 2.93 1.35
C MET A 49 27.48 1.97 2.17
N ARG A 50 28.79 1.87 1.84
CA ARG A 50 29.71 1.04 2.65
C ARG A 50 29.83 1.53 4.08
N VAL A 51 29.92 2.84 4.27
CA VAL A 51 30.03 3.44 5.61
C VAL A 51 28.74 3.27 6.41
N LYS A 52 27.57 3.38 5.77
CA LYS A 52 26.26 3.09 6.38
C LYS A 52 26.20 1.64 6.90
N GLN A 53 26.62 0.68 6.08
CA GLN A 53 26.67 -0.73 6.47
C GLN A 53 27.60 -0.97 7.67
N LEU A 54 28.78 -0.35 7.68
CA LEU A 54 29.74 -0.46 8.79
C LEU A 54 29.18 0.14 10.08
N TYR A 55 28.45 1.26 10.00
CA TYR A 55 27.80 1.88 11.14
C TYR A 55 26.69 0.98 11.72
N GLU A 56 25.82 0.42 10.87
CA GLU A 56 24.72 -0.45 11.27
C GLU A 56 25.23 -1.76 11.89
N GLN A 57 26.27 -2.35 11.28
CA GLN A 57 26.89 -3.57 11.80
C GLN A 57 27.57 -3.34 13.16
N GLN A 58 28.19 -2.17 13.37
CA GLN A 58 28.82 -1.81 14.64
C GLN A 58 27.78 -1.47 15.73
N ASN A 59 26.64 -0.88 15.38
CA ASN A 59 25.59 -0.54 16.33
C ASN A 59 24.79 -1.77 16.80
N ASN A 60 24.72 -2.82 15.99
CA ASN A 60 24.02 -4.07 16.34
C ASN A 60 24.78 -4.87 17.43
N VAL A 61 26.11 -4.75 17.51
CA VAL A 61 26.95 -5.42 18.53
C VAL A 61 26.88 -4.77 19.92
N ASN A 62 26.36 -3.54 20.03
CA ASN A 62 26.15 -2.86 21.31
C ASN A 62 24.73 -3.07 21.88
N ALA A 63 23.85 -3.78 21.17
CA ALA A 63 22.51 -4.15 21.64
C ALA A 63 22.46 -5.52 22.35
N SER A 64 23.57 -6.26 22.38
CA SER A 64 23.65 -7.61 22.97
C SER A 64 24.01 -7.66 24.47
N ASN A 65 24.06 -6.53 25.18
CA ASN A 65 24.37 -6.47 26.61
C ASN A 65 23.36 -5.63 27.44
N ALA A 66 22.07 -5.66 27.09
CA ALA A 66 21.01 -5.21 27.99
C ALA A 66 19.85 -6.21 27.94
N ALA A 67 19.61 -6.83 29.07
CA ALA A 67 18.68 -7.92 29.27
C ALA A 67 17.23 -7.48 29.07
N GLY A 68 16.47 -8.34 28.38
CA GLY A 68 15.06 -8.60 28.65
C GLY A 68 14.06 -7.60 28.09
N THR A 69 13.21 -8.11 27.17
CA THR A 69 11.91 -7.55 26.79
C THR A 69 11.96 -6.31 25.89
N ASP A 70 12.30 -6.48 24.61
CA ASP A 70 11.71 -5.69 23.51
C ASP A 70 12.14 -6.25 22.15
N VAL A 71 11.49 -7.34 21.72
CA VAL A 71 11.67 -7.91 20.37
C VAL A 71 10.59 -7.42 19.40
N ASN A 72 9.69 -6.52 19.86
CA ASN A 72 8.49 -6.14 19.10
C ASN A 72 8.50 -4.72 18.52
N GLU A 73 9.38 -3.82 18.97
CA GLU A 73 9.49 -2.47 18.39
C GLU A 73 10.44 -2.37 17.18
N SER A 74 11.37 -3.31 17.01
CA SER A 74 12.34 -3.29 15.90
C SER A 74 11.69 -3.48 14.52
N ARG A 75 10.45 -3.99 14.45
CA ARG A 75 9.74 -4.23 13.19
C ARG A 75 8.89 -3.06 12.72
N LEU A 76 8.64 -2.05 13.56
CA LEU A 76 7.76 -0.91 13.23
C LEU A 76 8.53 0.37 12.86
N ARG A 77 9.84 0.44 13.09
CA ARG A 77 10.64 1.63 12.77
C ARG A 77 11.41 1.56 11.44
N GLU A 78 11.42 0.41 10.79
CA GLU A 78 12.04 0.25 9.47
C GLU A 78 11.09 0.68 8.32
N GLU A 79 9.77 0.73 8.56
CA GLU A 79 8.77 1.08 7.54
C GLU A 79 8.56 2.59 7.30
N MET A 80 9.07 3.48 8.17
CA MET A 80 8.74 4.91 8.08
C MET A 80 9.80 5.80 7.40
N ASN A 81 11.00 5.28 7.13
CA ASN A 81 12.10 6.08 6.57
C ASN A 81 12.33 5.90 5.06
N GLU A 82 11.61 4.99 4.38
CA GLU A 82 11.71 4.81 2.93
C GLU A 82 10.71 5.65 2.13
N ASN A 83 9.74 6.31 2.77
CA ASN A 83 8.64 7.02 2.09
C ASN A 83 8.94 8.49 1.70
N THR A 84 10.18 8.97 1.72
CA THR A 84 10.49 10.38 1.33
C THR A 84 11.62 10.52 0.30
N SER A 85 12.19 9.44 -0.21
CA SER A 85 13.26 9.50 -1.21
C SER A 85 12.86 9.16 -2.65
N ASP A 86 11.71 8.53 -2.90
CA ASP A 86 11.43 7.89 -4.20
C ASP A 86 10.47 8.65 -5.15
N ILE A 87 10.33 9.96 -4.98
CA ILE A 87 9.62 10.81 -5.96
C ILE A 87 10.56 11.27 -7.10
N LEU A 88 11.83 10.85 -7.11
CA LEU A 88 12.83 11.33 -8.06
C LEU A 88 13.70 10.20 -8.64
N GLU A 89 13.12 9.25 -9.39
CA GLU A 89 13.93 8.46 -10.34
C GLU A 89 13.06 7.81 -11.43
N ASP A 90 12.40 8.63 -12.27
CA ASP A 90 12.04 8.22 -13.64
C ASP A 90 13.30 8.24 -14.51
N ARG A 91 14.20 7.29 -14.25
CA ARG A 91 15.34 7.01 -15.14
C ARG A 91 15.18 5.57 -15.60
N PRO A 92 14.98 5.31 -16.91
CA PRO A 92 15.04 3.95 -17.45
C PRO A 92 16.50 3.48 -17.37
N GLY A 93 16.88 2.88 -16.24
CA GLY A 93 18.19 2.27 -16.05
C GLY A 93 18.17 0.87 -16.60
N THR A 94 18.95 0.60 -17.65
CA THR A 94 19.55 -0.69 -18.08
C THR A 94 18.72 -2.00 -18.08
N GLU A 95 17.45 -1.98 -17.73
CA GLU A 95 16.51 -3.11 -17.63
C GLU A 95 15.78 -3.36 -18.97
N ASP A 96 15.90 -2.43 -19.93
CA ASP A 96 15.29 -2.59 -21.26
C ASP A 96 15.95 -3.67 -22.12
N LEU A 97 17.15 -4.14 -21.74
CA LEU A 97 17.86 -5.23 -22.40
C LEU A 97 17.38 -6.64 -21.95
N ALA A 98 16.57 -6.74 -20.88
CA ALA A 98 15.99 -8.00 -20.40
C ALA A 98 14.60 -8.30 -20.97
N ARG A 99 14.09 -7.47 -21.88
CA ARG A 99 12.74 -7.58 -22.45
C ARG A 99 12.53 -8.76 -23.41
N SER A 100 13.57 -9.52 -23.76
CA SER A 100 13.45 -10.70 -24.65
C SER A 100 12.89 -11.95 -23.98
N ASN A 101 12.77 -12.00 -22.64
CA ASN A 101 12.18 -13.13 -21.90
C ASN A 101 11.05 -12.70 -20.95
N GLN A 102 10.46 -11.53 -21.21
CA GLN A 102 9.38 -11.00 -20.38
C GLN A 102 8.06 -11.61 -20.82
N VAL A 103 7.54 -12.55 -20.02
CA VAL A 103 6.19 -13.09 -20.20
C VAL A 103 5.17 -11.96 -20.01
N PHE A 104 4.26 -11.81 -20.97
CA PHE A 104 3.18 -10.83 -20.92
C PHE A 104 2.42 -10.93 -19.59
N GLY A 105 2.22 -9.79 -18.92
CA GLY A 105 1.52 -9.73 -17.64
C GLY A 105 2.37 -10.02 -16.39
N ARG A 106 3.64 -10.40 -16.48
CA ARG A 106 4.47 -10.59 -15.27
C ARG A 106 4.57 -9.33 -14.39
N ASN A 107 4.49 -8.16 -15.01
CA ASN A 107 4.62 -6.88 -14.32
C ASN A 107 3.41 -6.52 -13.44
N ILE A 108 2.22 -7.07 -13.71
CA ILE A 108 1.03 -6.77 -12.89
C ILE A 108 1.00 -7.57 -11.58
N PHE A 109 1.89 -8.55 -11.40
CA PHE A 109 1.95 -9.43 -10.23
C PHE A 109 3.17 -9.18 -9.32
N ASN A 110 4.13 -8.37 -9.74
CA ASN A 110 5.40 -8.13 -9.03
C ASN A 110 5.44 -6.79 -8.26
N THR A 111 4.28 -6.22 -7.94
CA THR A 111 4.21 -4.94 -7.20
C THR A 111 4.24 -5.20 -5.70
N ARG A 112 5.02 -4.41 -4.94
CA ARG A 112 5.20 -4.55 -3.48
C ARG A 112 3.89 -4.48 -2.66
N ASN A 113 2.83 -3.90 -3.25
CA ASN A 113 1.49 -3.75 -2.67
C ASN A 113 0.39 -4.30 -3.61
N LEU A 114 0.52 -5.55 -4.06
CA LEU A 114 -0.47 -6.20 -4.92
C LEU A 114 -1.77 -6.48 -4.14
N THR A 115 -2.88 -5.85 -4.53
CA THR A 115 -4.22 -6.23 -4.10
C THR A 115 -5.13 -6.41 -5.31
N PHE A 116 -5.92 -7.48 -5.29
CA PHE A 116 -6.95 -7.78 -6.30
C PHE A 116 -8.34 -7.38 -5.83
N GLU A 117 -8.43 -6.75 -4.67
CA GLU A 117 -9.71 -6.38 -4.10
C GLU A 117 -10.24 -5.15 -4.85
N PRO A 118 -11.42 -5.25 -5.50
CA PRO A 118 -12.06 -4.09 -6.10
C PRO A 118 -12.39 -3.09 -4.98
N SER A 119 -12.28 -1.79 -5.27
CA SER A 119 -12.75 -0.74 -4.36
C SER A 119 -14.28 -0.85 -4.23
N VAL A 120 -14.73 -1.40 -3.10
CA VAL A 120 -16.15 -1.73 -2.87
C VAL A 120 -16.91 -0.49 -2.40
N ASN A 121 -17.43 0.27 -3.37
CA ASN A 121 -18.58 1.16 -3.25
C ASN A 121 -19.04 1.57 -4.67
N ILE A 122 -19.30 0.59 -5.52
CA ILE A 122 -19.83 0.82 -6.87
C ILE A 122 -21.36 0.69 -6.79
N ALA A 123 -22.07 1.67 -7.35
CA ALA A 123 -23.53 1.58 -7.46
C ALA A 123 -23.93 0.33 -8.25
N THR A 124 -24.96 -0.37 -7.80
CA THR A 124 -25.51 -1.53 -8.51
C THR A 124 -25.99 -1.07 -9.89
N PRO A 125 -25.44 -1.61 -10.99
CA PRO A 125 -25.81 -1.15 -12.32
C PRO A 125 -27.29 -1.45 -12.60
N LEU A 126 -27.93 -0.64 -13.44
CA LEU A 126 -29.37 -0.76 -13.73
C LEU A 126 -29.77 -2.13 -14.31
N ASN A 127 -28.84 -2.79 -15.01
CA ASN A 127 -29.01 -4.13 -15.58
C ASN A 127 -28.52 -5.26 -14.65
N TYR A 128 -28.18 -4.95 -13.39
CA TYR A 128 -27.81 -5.97 -12.42
C TYR A 128 -28.98 -6.92 -12.18
N ARG A 129 -28.70 -8.22 -12.18
CA ARG A 129 -29.66 -9.26 -11.86
C ARG A 129 -29.36 -9.78 -10.47
N LEU A 130 -30.39 -9.80 -9.64
CA LEU A 130 -30.33 -10.31 -8.28
C LEU A 130 -30.00 -11.81 -8.30
N GLY A 131 -29.02 -12.21 -7.50
CA GLY A 131 -28.57 -13.58 -7.36
C GLY A 131 -28.48 -14.04 -5.92
N PRO A 132 -28.25 -15.34 -5.70
CA PRO A 132 -28.00 -15.88 -4.36
C PRO A 132 -26.81 -15.20 -3.67
N GLY A 133 -26.96 -14.90 -2.38
CA GLY A 133 -25.94 -14.24 -1.59
C GLY A 133 -26.03 -12.71 -1.60
N ASP A 134 -26.78 -12.11 -2.52
CA ASP A 134 -27.02 -10.66 -2.53
C ASP A 134 -27.85 -10.24 -1.31
N GLU A 135 -27.56 -9.06 -0.76
CA GLU A 135 -28.38 -8.44 0.28
C GLU A 135 -29.36 -7.43 -0.35
N VAL A 136 -30.63 -7.55 0.01
CA VAL A 136 -31.67 -6.61 -0.37
C VAL A 136 -32.18 -5.85 0.85
N ILE A 137 -32.28 -4.53 0.71
CA ILE A 137 -32.84 -3.63 1.70
C ILE A 137 -34.10 -3.03 1.08
N ILE A 138 -35.24 -3.31 1.70
CA ILE A 138 -36.56 -2.89 1.22
C ILE A 138 -37.12 -1.90 2.24
N ASP A 139 -37.12 -0.63 1.87
CA ASP A 139 -37.71 0.42 2.69
C ASP A 139 -39.13 0.73 2.22
N ILE A 140 -40.08 0.56 3.14
CA ILE A 140 -41.51 0.78 2.93
C ILE A 140 -41.90 2.06 3.65
N TRP A 141 -42.51 2.99 2.90
CA TRP A 141 -42.97 4.27 3.39
C TRP A 141 -44.43 4.51 2.98
N GLY A 142 -45.17 5.29 3.78
CA GLY A 142 -46.57 5.65 3.50
C GLY A 142 -47.48 5.34 4.68
N ALA A 143 -48.57 4.60 4.43
CA ALA A 143 -49.53 4.21 5.46
C ALA A 143 -48.96 3.23 6.51
N SER A 144 -47.87 2.54 6.16
CA SER A 144 -47.11 1.67 7.06
C SER A 144 -45.61 1.91 6.79
N GLN A 145 -44.80 1.93 7.84
CA GLN A 145 -43.36 2.13 7.77
C GLN A 145 -42.65 0.86 8.23
N ASN A 146 -41.78 0.32 7.38
CA ASN A 146 -41.00 -0.87 7.72
C ASN A 146 -39.74 -0.95 6.85
N THR A 147 -38.65 -1.47 7.42
CA THR A 147 -37.42 -1.78 6.69
C THR A 147 -37.17 -3.27 6.80
N ILE A 148 -37.07 -3.94 5.66
CA ILE A 148 -36.77 -5.38 5.59
C ILE A 148 -35.37 -5.52 4.99
N ARG A 149 -34.46 -6.10 5.77
CA ARG A 149 -33.12 -6.49 5.30
C ARG A 149 -33.05 -8.01 5.27
N GLN A 150 -32.80 -8.56 4.08
CA GLN A 150 -32.73 -10.00 3.86
C GLN A 150 -31.61 -10.31 2.87
N GLN A 151 -30.93 -11.43 3.11
CA GLN A 151 -30.02 -12.02 2.13
C GLN A 151 -30.80 -12.99 1.25
N ILE A 152 -30.56 -12.96 -0.06
CA ILE A 152 -31.17 -13.89 -1.00
C ILE A 152 -30.58 -15.28 -0.75
N SER A 153 -31.46 -16.23 -0.46
CA SER A 153 -31.08 -17.62 -0.21
C SER A 153 -30.44 -18.29 -1.44
N PRO A 154 -29.75 -19.43 -1.29
CA PRO A 154 -29.27 -20.24 -2.41
C PRO A 154 -30.37 -20.61 -3.43
N ASP A 155 -31.61 -20.77 -2.94
CA ASP A 155 -32.78 -21.05 -3.76
C ASP A 155 -33.34 -19.80 -4.46
N GLY A 156 -32.72 -18.63 -4.23
CA GLY A 156 -33.09 -17.38 -4.87
C GLY A 156 -34.31 -16.68 -4.26
N THR A 157 -34.60 -16.97 -2.99
CA THR A 157 -35.78 -16.44 -2.28
C THR A 157 -35.39 -15.60 -1.07
N ILE A 158 -36.26 -14.66 -0.70
CA ILE A 158 -36.21 -13.94 0.58
C ILE A 158 -37.48 -14.24 1.38
N ASN A 159 -37.38 -14.26 2.71
CA ASN A 159 -38.54 -14.48 3.56
C ASN A 159 -39.08 -13.17 4.11
N ILE A 160 -40.33 -12.83 3.78
CA ILE A 160 -41.00 -11.62 4.24
C ILE A 160 -42.06 -11.99 5.30
N GLN A 161 -42.05 -11.30 6.43
CA GLN A 161 -43.04 -11.53 7.48
C GLN A 161 -44.48 -11.36 6.95
N LYS A 162 -45.39 -12.27 7.32
CA LYS A 162 -46.81 -12.32 6.88
C LYS A 162 -47.06 -12.68 5.40
N ILE A 163 -46.02 -12.73 4.56
CA ILE A 163 -46.11 -13.15 3.16
C ILE A 163 -45.49 -14.53 2.93
N GLY A 164 -44.35 -14.80 3.58
CA GLY A 164 -43.56 -16.01 3.38
C GLY A 164 -42.43 -15.84 2.35
N PRO A 165 -41.97 -16.93 1.72
CA PRO A 165 -40.87 -16.90 0.77
C PRO A 165 -41.27 -16.24 -0.57
N VAL A 166 -40.45 -15.32 -1.03
CA VAL A 166 -40.64 -14.52 -2.25
C VAL A 166 -39.41 -14.72 -3.14
N ASN A 167 -39.61 -15.12 -4.40
CA ASN A 167 -38.53 -15.38 -5.35
C ASN A 167 -38.08 -14.08 -6.03
N LEU A 168 -36.79 -13.79 -5.98
CA LEU A 168 -36.16 -12.62 -6.62
C LEU A 168 -35.08 -13.01 -7.64
N ASN A 169 -34.84 -14.31 -7.84
CA ASN A 169 -33.73 -14.82 -8.61
C ASN A 169 -33.79 -14.38 -10.07
N GLY A 170 -32.70 -13.83 -10.58
CA GLY A 170 -32.56 -13.40 -11.96
C GLY A 170 -33.37 -12.14 -12.31
N MET A 171 -34.16 -11.58 -11.38
CA MET A 171 -34.86 -10.33 -11.59
C MET A 171 -33.87 -9.17 -11.58
N THR A 172 -34.09 -8.21 -12.48
CA THR A 172 -33.46 -6.89 -12.37
C THR A 172 -34.03 -6.13 -11.17
N ILE A 173 -33.33 -5.08 -10.73
CA ILE A 173 -33.78 -4.21 -9.64
C ILE A 173 -35.17 -3.63 -9.94
N ALA A 174 -35.43 -3.25 -11.19
CA ALA A 174 -36.73 -2.72 -11.62
C ALA A 174 -37.85 -3.77 -11.53
N GLU A 175 -37.61 -4.97 -12.06
CA GLU A 175 -38.57 -6.09 -12.01
C GLU A 175 -38.87 -6.50 -10.56
N ALA A 176 -37.84 -6.57 -9.72
CA ALA A 176 -37.98 -6.90 -8.31
C ALA A 176 -38.81 -5.84 -7.55
N ASN A 177 -38.61 -4.55 -7.84
CA ASN A 177 -39.37 -3.46 -7.22
C ASN A 177 -40.87 -3.57 -7.55
N ASP A 178 -41.22 -3.77 -8.82
CA ASP A 178 -42.61 -3.92 -9.25
C ASP A 178 -43.26 -5.18 -8.67
N TYR A 179 -42.51 -6.28 -8.62
CA TYR A 179 -42.97 -7.54 -8.04
C TYR A 179 -43.21 -7.42 -6.54
N LEU A 180 -42.29 -6.80 -5.80
CA LEU A 180 -42.41 -6.59 -4.35
C LEU A 180 -43.58 -5.66 -4.02
N LYS A 181 -43.80 -4.58 -4.78
CA LYS A 181 -44.99 -3.71 -4.60
C LYS A 181 -46.30 -4.48 -4.69
N ARG A 182 -46.45 -5.34 -5.71
CA ARG A 182 -47.66 -6.17 -5.89
C ARG A 182 -47.84 -7.19 -4.77
N THR A 183 -46.73 -7.70 -4.24
CA THR A 183 -46.72 -8.74 -3.20
C THR A 183 -47.02 -8.13 -1.82
N LEU A 184 -46.45 -6.95 -1.53
CA LEU A 184 -46.68 -6.18 -0.31
C LEU A 184 -48.06 -5.51 -0.27
N ASN A 185 -48.72 -5.26 -1.40
CA ASN A 185 -50.09 -4.74 -1.42
C ASN A 185 -51.16 -5.78 -1.00
N LYS A 186 -50.79 -7.04 -0.77
CA LYS A 186 -51.72 -8.11 -0.37
C LYS A 186 -51.98 -8.18 1.14
N ILE A 187 -51.26 -7.39 1.92
CA ILE A 187 -51.33 -7.28 3.39
C ILE A 187 -51.74 -5.86 3.77
#